data_AF-A4S2R5-F1
#
_entry.id   AF-A4S2R5-F1
#
_cell.length_a   1.000
_cell.length_b   1.000
_cell.length_c   1.000
_cell.angle_alpha   90.00
_cell.angle_beta   90.00
_cell.angle_gamma   90.00
#
_symmetry.space_group_name_H-M   'P 1'
#
loop_
_entity.id
_entity.type
_entity.pdbx_description
1 polymer ?
#
loop_
_entity_poly.entity_id
_entity_poly.type
_entity_poly.pdbx_seq_one_letter_code
_entity_poly.pdbx_strand_id
1 'polypeptide(L)'
;KRVDVSTLDVRVGRVTKAWEHPDADKLWCENIDLGEKGVRQICSGLRAFKTKEQMEGARVCVIVNVKPGKLRDVKSDGLVLCASNADHTEVDFVIPPEGAAIGERVAFPGFEGEPEEVLNPKKKQLDAVCLDLKTNAEGVACYKDVPF
;
A
#
# COMPACT_ATOMS: atom_id res chain seq x y z
N LYS A 1 -20.34 -7.28 -10.52
CA LYS A 1 -19.24 -7.73 -9.63
C LYS A 1 -19.30 -6.89 -8.37
N ARG A 2 -19.34 -7.52 -7.20
CA ARG A 2 -19.21 -6.85 -5.90
C ARG A 2 -17.83 -6.21 -5.85
N VAL A 3 -17.74 -4.97 -5.38
CA VAL A 3 -16.46 -4.29 -5.15
C VAL A 3 -16.18 -4.39 -3.66
N ASP A 4 -15.15 -5.16 -3.32
CA ASP A 4 -14.67 -5.37 -1.96
C ASP A 4 -13.15 -5.60 -1.99
N VAL A 5 -12.55 -5.82 -0.81
CA VAL A 5 -11.10 -5.92 -0.67
C VAL A 5 -10.46 -7.05 -1.47
N SER A 6 -11.22 -8.10 -1.84
CA SER A 6 -10.72 -9.19 -2.69
C SER A 6 -10.31 -8.71 -4.08
N THR A 7 -10.86 -7.57 -4.54
CA THR A 7 -10.53 -6.95 -5.83
C THR A 7 -9.15 -6.30 -5.85
N LEU A 8 -8.57 -5.98 -4.68
CA LEU A 8 -7.23 -5.44 -4.54
C LEU A 8 -6.19 -6.58 -4.51
N ASP A 9 -5.09 -6.41 -5.24
CA ASP A 9 -3.89 -7.25 -5.05
C ASP A 9 -3.00 -6.52 -4.04
N VAL A 10 -3.19 -6.84 -2.76
CA VAL A 10 -2.36 -6.33 -1.67
C VAL A 10 -1.29 -7.36 -1.35
N ARG A 11 -0.02 -6.94 -1.33
CA ARG A 11 1.11 -7.81 -1.06
C ARG A 11 2.03 -7.26 0.00
N VAL A 12 2.66 -8.17 0.73
CA VAL A 12 3.76 -7.84 1.63
C VAL A 12 4.98 -7.47 0.79
N GLY A 13 5.55 -6.31 1.04
CA GLY A 13 6.74 -5.82 0.39
C GLY A 13 7.82 -5.40 1.38
N ARG A 14 9.06 -5.35 0.90
CA ARG A 14 10.19 -4.78 1.65
C ARG A 14 10.79 -3.63 0.88
N VAL A 15 10.87 -2.45 1.51
CA VAL A 15 11.56 -1.31 0.92
C VAL A 15 13.06 -1.62 0.90
N THR A 16 13.64 -1.71 -0.29
CA THR A 16 15.08 -2.00 -0.49
C THR A 16 15.90 -0.73 -0.61
N LYS A 17 15.28 0.36 -1.08
CA LYS A 17 15.92 1.66 -1.26
C LYS A 17 14.86 2.75 -1.21
N ALA A 18 15.18 3.88 -0.57
CA ALA A 18 14.35 5.08 -0.58
C ALA A 18 15.22 6.32 -0.89
N TRP A 19 14.73 7.20 -1.76
CA TRP A 19 15.40 8.44 -2.11
C TRP A 19 14.39 9.56 -2.39
N GLU A 20 14.82 10.79 -2.20
CA GLU A 20 13.95 11.96 -2.37
C GLU A 20 13.55 12.11 -3.83
N HIS A 21 12.28 12.43 -4.07
CA HIS A 21 11.81 12.70 -5.42
C HIS A 21 12.49 13.98 -5.97
N PRO A 22 13.07 13.96 -7.18
CA PRO A 22 13.87 15.07 -7.70
C PRO A 22 13.08 16.40 -7.79
N ASP A 23 11.81 16.32 -8.18
CA ASP A 23 10.97 17.50 -8.41
C ASP A 23 9.78 17.62 -7.43
N ALA A 24 9.82 16.94 -6.27
CA ALA A 24 8.70 16.94 -5.33
C ALA A 24 9.12 16.75 -3.87
N ASP A 25 9.07 17.84 -3.09
CA ASP A 25 9.55 17.86 -1.71
C ASP A 25 8.74 17.02 -0.72
N LYS A 26 7.56 16.54 -1.10
CA LYS A 26 6.70 15.74 -0.24
C LYS A 26 6.75 14.24 -0.57
N LEU A 27 7.47 13.87 -1.63
CA LEU A 27 7.46 12.51 -2.15
C LEU A 27 8.77 11.79 -1.87
N TRP A 28 8.65 10.55 -1.41
CA TRP A 28 9.70 9.53 -1.52
C TRP A 28 9.55 8.80 -2.84
N CYS A 29 10.68 8.42 -3.42
CA CYS A 29 10.77 7.38 -4.44
C CYS A 29 11.38 6.15 -3.76
N GLU A 30 10.75 5.00 -3.89
CA GLU A 30 11.22 3.77 -3.27
C GLU A 30 11.17 2.56 -4.21
N ASN A 31 12.12 1.66 -4.01
CA ASN A 31 12.13 0.34 -4.62
C ASN A 31 11.63 -0.67 -3.60
N ILE A 32 10.48 -1.26 -3.85
CA ILE A 32 9.88 -2.27 -2.98
C ILE A 32 10.02 -3.65 -3.62
N ASP A 33 10.72 -4.53 -2.93
CA ASP A 33 10.82 -5.95 -3.26
C ASP A 33 9.51 -6.66 -2.89
N LEU A 34 8.96 -7.39 -3.85
CA LEU A 34 7.75 -8.21 -3.74
C LEU A 34 8.07 -9.69 -3.99
N GLY A 35 9.31 -10.12 -3.74
CA GLY A 35 9.74 -11.50 -3.83
C GLY A 35 9.76 -11.97 -5.29
N GLU A 36 9.09 -13.08 -5.59
CA GLU A 36 9.01 -13.63 -6.95
C GLU A 36 8.33 -12.70 -7.96
N LYS A 37 7.56 -11.70 -7.48
CA LYS A 37 6.96 -10.66 -8.34
C LYS A 37 7.95 -9.55 -8.73
N GLY A 38 9.17 -9.61 -8.21
CA GLY A 38 10.24 -8.66 -8.49
C GLY A 38 10.12 -7.35 -7.72
N VAL A 39 10.98 -6.41 -8.08
CA VAL A 39 11.06 -5.10 -7.45
C VAL A 39 10.21 -4.09 -8.23
N ARG A 40 9.43 -3.27 -7.51
CA ARG A 40 8.65 -2.18 -8.10
C ARG A 40 9.11 -0.83 -7.58
N GLN A 41 9.14 0.14 -8.49
CA GLN A 41 9.33 1.54 -8.13
C GLN A 41 7.99 2.17 -7.78
N ILE A 42 7.89 2.70 -6.57
CA ILE A 42 6.70 3.34 -6.03
C ILE A 42 7.10 4.74 -5.54
N CYS A 43 6.20 5.70 -5.69
CA CYS A 43 6.37 7.03 -5.12
C CYS A 43 5.27 7.26 -4.09
N SER A 44 5.66 7.65 -2.88
CA SER A 44 4.74 7.83 -1.75
C SER A 44 4.86 9.22 -1.15
N GLY A 45 3.74 9.77 -0.67
CA GLY A 45 3.67 11.09 -0.02
C GLY A 45 4.15 11.09 1.43
N LEU A 46 5.15 10.29 1.76
CA LEU A 46 5.53 10.00 3.15
C LEU A 46 6.70 10.85 3.67
N ARG A 47 7.26 11.76 2.87
CA ARG A 47 8.46 12.54 3.26
C ARG A 47 8.25 13.45 4.47
N ALA A 48 7.02 13.87 4.72
CA ALA A 48 6.67 14.64 5.92
C ALA A 48 6.54 13.78 7.19
N PHE A 49 6.39 12.46 7.06
CA PHE A 49 6.01 11.56 8.15
C PHE A 49 7.07 10.49 8.46
N LYS A 50 7.93 10.16 7.49
CA LYS A 50 8.92 9.09 7.59
C LYS A 50 10.30 9.56 7.15
N THR A 51 11.29 9.28 7.99
CA THR A 51 12.70 9.48 7.66
C THR A 51 13.18 8.36 6.74
N LYS A 52 14.29 8.59 6.03
CA LYS A 52 14.87 7.59 5.13
C LYS A 52 15.17 6.27 5.86
N GLU A 53 15.64 6.33 7.09
CA GLU A 53 15.99 5.17 7.92
C GLU A 53 14.74 4.37 8.32
N GLN A 54 13.59 5.04 8.46
CA GLN A 54 12.31 4.38 8.69
C GLN A 54 11.72 3.78 7.42
N MET A 55 12.09 4.32 6.25
CA MET A 55 11.67 3.79 4.95
C MET A 55 12.50 2.56 4.59
N GLU A 56 13.84 2.66 4.58
CA GLU A 56 14.72 1.60 4.11
C GLU A 56 14.69 0.38 5.03
N GLY A 57 14.41 -0.79 4.44
CA GLY A 57 14.25 -2.05 5.17
C GLY A 57 12.85 -2.26 5.76
N ALA A 58 11.97 -1.26 5.71
CA ALA A 58 10.60 -1.38 6.22
C ALA A 58 9.82 -2.48 5.48
N ARG A 59 9.05 -3.23 6.26
CA ARG A 59 8.05 -4.17 5.76
C ARG A 59 6.72 -3.44 5.65
N VAL A 60 6.13 -3.45 4.46
CA VAL A 60 4.94 -2.66 4.14
C VAL A 60 3.93 -3.49 3.38
N CYS A 61 2.65 -3.12 3.45
CA CYS A 61 1.63 -3.66 2.56
C CYS A 61 1.48 -2.76 1.33
N VAL A 62 1.45 -3.36 0.13
CA VAL A 62 1.47 -2.62 -1.14
C VAL A 62 0.32 -3.10 -2.03
N ILE A 63 -0.44 -2.15 -2.57
CA ILE A 63 -1.42 -2.44 -3.64
C ILE A 63 -0.68 -2.46 -4.98
N VAL A 64 -0.71 -3.59 -5.68
CA VAL A 64 0.11 -3.84 -6.88
C VAL A 64 -0.71 -3.94 -8.17
N ASN A 65 -2.04 -3.89 -8.10
CA ASN A 65 -2.92 -3.90 -9.27
C ASN A 65 -3.55 -2.54 -9.59
N VAL A 66 -2.99 -1.44 -9.06
CA VAL A 66 -3.36 -0.09 -9.52
C VAL A 66 -2.80 0.15 -10.92
N LYS A 67 -3.50 0.97 -11.71
CA LYS A 67 -2.96 1.41 -13.00
C LYS A 67 -1.67 2.22 -12.76
N PRO A 68 -0.53 1.86 -13.37
CA PRO A 68 0.70 2.61 -13.20
C PRO A 68 0.53 4.07 -13.59
N GLY A 69 1.01 4.96 -12.73
CA GLY A 69 0.91 6.40 -12.90
C GLY A 69 2.28 7.04 -12.96
N LYS A 70 2.32 8.32 -13.34
CA LYS A 70 3.48 9.17 -13.10
C LYS A 70 3.12 10.19 -12.03
N LEU A 71 3.98 10.32 -11.03
CA LEU A 71 3.98 11.45 -10.11
C LEU A 71 5.09 12.37 -10.61
N ARG A 72 4.70 13.50 -11.21
CA ARG A 72 5.62 14.34 -12.00
C ARG A 72 6.29 13.50 -13.10
N ASP A 73 7.61 13.40 -13.08
CA ASP A 73 8.41 12.68 -14.09
C ASP A 73 8.79 11.26 -13.67
N VAL A 74 8.43 10.83 -12.46
CA VAL A 74 8.77 9.50 -11.93
C VAL A 74 7.58 8.55 -12.00
N LYS A 75 7.81 7.34 -12.53
CA LYS A 75 6.81 6.27 -12.59
C LYS A 75 6.56 5.71 -11.18
N SER A 76 5.30 5.53 -10.82
CA SER A 76 4.86 4.80 -9.64
C SER A 76 3.97 3.62 -10.05
N ASP A 77 4.36 2.41 -9.64
CA ASP A 77 3.75 1.14 -10.03
C ASP A 77 3.12 0.40 -8.84
N GLY A 78 2.46 1.18 -7.96
CA GLY A 78 1.83 0.68 -6.76
C GLY A 78 1.48 1.79 -5.78
N LEU A 79 0.88 1.41 -4.66
CA LEU A 79 0.60 2.28 -3.53
C LEU A 79 0.96 1.57 -2.23
N VAL A 80 1.67 2.26 -1.34
CA VAL A 80 1.95 1.79 0.03
C VAL A 80 0.72 2.04 0.90
N LEU A 81 0.23 1.02 1.59
CA LEU A 81 -0.86 1.14 2.57
C LEU A 81 -0.34 1.72 3.88
N CYS A 82 -1.00 2.79 4.32
CA CYS A 82 -0.71 3.48 5.56
C CYS A 82 -2.01 3.72 6.34
N ALA A 83 -1.91 3.79 7.66
CA ALA A 83 -2.93 4.34 8.53
C ALA A 83 -2.64 5.83 8.74
N SER A 84 -3.67 6.65 8.77
CA SER A 84 -3.54 8.07 9.13
C SER A 84 -4.62 8.48 10.12
N ASN A 85 -4.30 9.43 10.99
CA ASN A 85 -5.29 10.04 11.87
C ASN A 85 -6.23 11.00 11.10
N ALA A 86 -7.30 11.45 11.76
CA ALA A 86 -8.38 12.20 11.12
C ALA A 86 -7.97 13.58 10.57
N ASP A 87 -6.99 14.23 11.21
CA ASP A 87 -6.42 15.52 10.82
C ASP A 87 -5.18 15.36 9.91
N HIS A 88 -4.78 14.13 9.60
CA HIS A 88 -3.65 13.78 8.72
C HIS A 88 -2.31 14.37 9.19
N THR A 89 -2.14 14.50 10.50
CA THR A 89 -0.89 14.94 11.13
C THR A 89 0.05 13.77 11.43
N GLU A 90 -0.49 12.56 11.54
CA GLU A 90 0.27 11.32 11.76
C GLU A 90 -0.08 10.29 10.70
N VAL A 91 0.96 9.67 10.13
CA VAL A 91 0.84 8.60 9.14
C VAL A 91 1.85 7.50 9.46
N ASP A 92 1.35 6.29 9.59
CA ASP A 92 2.15 5.09 9.88
C ASP A 92 1.88 3.98 8.86
N PHE A 93 2.87 3.12 8.64
CA PHE A 93 2.70 1.98 7.75
C PHE A 93 1.68 0.99 8.30
N VAL A 94 0.90 0.38 7.41
CA VAL A 94 0.23 -0.88 7.77
C VAL A 94 1.31 -1.96 7.82
N ILE A 95 1.60 -2.43 9.03
CA ILE A 95 2.63 -3.43 9.26
C ILE A 95 2.04 -4.81 8.93
N PRO A 96 2.65 -5.57 8.02
CA PRO A 96 2.20 -6.93 7.74
C PRO A 96 2.43 -7.85 8.95
N PRO A 97 1.63 -8.93 9.12
CA PRO A 97 1.79 -9.87 10.21
C PRO A 97 3.23 -10.41 10.31
N GLU A 98 3.65 -10.68 11.54
CA GLU A 98 4.97 -11.27 11.79
C GLU A 98 5.07 -12.64 11.11
N GLY A 99 6.18 -12.88 10.41
CA GLY A 99 6.40 -14.13 9.66
C GLY A 99 5.84 -14.15 8.23
N ALA A 100 5.03 -13.18 7.81
CA ALA A 100 4.55 -13.13 6.41
C ALA A 100 5.71 -13.06 5.41
N ALA A 101 5.65 -13.80 4.31
CA ALA A 101 6.72 -13.81 3.31
C ALA A 101 6.66 -12.55 2.43
N ILE A 102 7.82 -12.09 1.93
CA ILE A 102 7.84 -11.00 0.94
C ILE A 102 7.20 -11.50 -0.36
N GLY A 103 6.25 -10.74 -0.89
CA GLY A 103 5.44 -11.10 -2.05
C GLY A 103 4.14 -11.84 -1.72
N GLU A 104 3.95 -12.25 -0.47
CA GLU A 104 2.75 -12.92 0.00
C GLU A 104 1.53 -12.01 -0.16
N ARG A 105 0.44 -12.58 -0.65
CA ARG A 105 -0.82 -11.86 -0.82
C ARG A 105 -1.53 -11.77 0.52
N VAL A 106 -1.95 -10.57 0.86
CA VAL A 106 -2.83 -10.35 2.00
C VAL A 106 -4.25 -10.73 1.61
N ALA A 107 -4.89 -11.52 2.45
CA ALA A 107 -6.30 -11.87 2.34
C ALA A 107 -7.04 -11.51 3.64
N PHE A 108 -8.34 -11.22 3.52
CA PHE A 108 -9.20 -10.95 4.67
C PHE A 108 -10.21 -12.09 4.79
N PRO A 109 -10.38 -12.71 5.97
CA PRO A 109 -11.38 -13.75 6.20
C PRO A 109 -12.78 -13.34 5.72
N GLY A 110 -13.43 -14.20 4.93
CA GLY A 110 -14.76 -13.92 4.37
C GLY A 110 -14.78 -13.03 3.12
N PHE A 111 -13.63 -12.54 2.65
CA PHE A 111 -13.46 -11.82 1.38
C PHE A 111 -12.53 -12.59 0.43
N GLU A 112 -12.95 -13.81 0.10
CA GLU A 112 -12.23 -14.68 -0.81
C GLU A 112 -12.49 -14.27 -2.27
N GLY A 113 -11.44 -14.19 -3.08
CA GLY A 113 -11.57 -13.87 -4.49
C GLY A 113 -10.24 -13.60 -5.18
N GLU A 114 -10.25 -13.65 -6.50
CA GLU A 114 -9.11 -13.26 -7.34
C GLU A 114 -9.10 -11.74 -7.51
N PRO A 115 -7.93 -11.09 -7.39
CA PRO A 115 -7.83 -9.66 -7.58
C PRO A 115 -8.07 -9.30 -9.05
N GLU A 116 -8.51 -8.07 -9.29
CA GLU A 116 -8.57 -7.58 -10.67
C GLU A 116 -7.14 -7.48 -11.23
N GLU A 117 -6.94 -7.80 -12.51
CA GLU A 117 -5.64 -7.69 -13.17
C GLU A 117 -5.10 -6.24 -13.10
N VAL A 118 -5.97 -5.28 -13.39
CA VAL A 118 -5.75 -3.85 -13.19
C VAL A 118 -7.03 -3.19 -12.72
N LEU A 119 -6.98 -2.46 -11.61
CA LEU A 119 -8.11 -1.68 -11.08
C LEU A 119 -8.55 -0.63 -12.10
N ASN A 120 -9.86 -0.49 -12.29
CA ASN A 120 -10.43 0.48 -13.20
C ASN A 120 -10.71 1.81 -12.45
N PRO A 121 -9.96 2.89 -12.73
CA PRO A 121 -10.14 4.16 -12.03
C PRO A 121 -11.53 4.78 -12.26
N LYS A 122 -12.16 4.51 -13.41
CA LYS A 122 -13.51 5.02 -13.72
C LYS A 122 -14.59 4.37 -12.84
N LYS A 123 -14.32 3.17 -12.33
CA LYS A 123 -15.22 2.45 -11.42
C LYS A 123 -15.00 2.81 -9.95
N LYS A 124 -14.01 3.67 -9.64
CA LYS A 124 -13.66 4.07 -8.27
C LYS A 124 -13.54 2.89 -7.30
N GLN A 125 -12.98 1.77 -7.78
CA GLN A 125 -12.94 0.52 -7.02
C GLN A 125 -12.09 0.69 -5.76
N LEU A 126 -10.92 1.33 -5.91
CA LEU A 126 -10.05 1.63 -4.79
C LEU A 126 -10.76 2.53 -3.77
N ASP A 127 -11.39 3.62 -4.22
CA ASP A 127 -12.12 4.53 -3.33
C ASP A 127 -13.22 3.79 -2.56
N ALA A 128 -14.00 2.94 -3.24
CA ALA A 128 -15.07 2.17 -2.63
C ALA A 128 -14.55 1.17 -1.58
N VAL A 129 -13.41 0.52 -1.82
CA VAL A 129 -12.78 -0.38 -0.83
C VAL A 129 -12.21 0.41 0.35
N CYS A 130 -11.55 1.54 0.10
CA CYS A 130 -10.93 2.37 1.13
C CYS A 130 -11.93 2.95 2.14
N LEU A 131 -13.20 3.15 1.77
CA LEU A 131 -14.26 3.59 2.70
C LEU A 131 -14.48 2.63 3.88
N ASP A 132 -14.21 1.34 3.65
CA ASP A 132 -14.39 0.29 4.64
C ASP A 132 -13.05 -0.14 5.30
N LEU A 133 -11.92 0.47 4.88
CA LEU A 133 -10.61 0.26 5.48
C LEU A 133 -10.43 1.22 6.66
N LYS A 134 -10.20 0.66 7.85
CA LYS A 134 -9.99 1.42 9.10
C LYS A 134 -9.10 0.65 10.05
N THR A 135 -8.49 1.32 11.01
CA THR A 135 -7.86 0.65 12.15
C THR A 135 -8.90 0.44 13.26
N ASN A 136 -8.80 -0.69 13.97
CA ASN A 136 -9.59 -0.92 15.18
C ASN A 136 -8.95 -0.21 16.39
N ALA A 137 -9.55 -0.36 17.59
CA ALA A 137 -9.06 0.25 18.82
C ALA A 137 -7.67 -0.25 19.27
N GLU A 138 -7.20 -1.39 18.73
CA GLU A 138 -5.89 -1.98 18.99
C GLU A 138 -4.84 -1.57 17.94
N GLY A 139 -5.21 -0.75 16.95
CA GLY A 139 -4.33 -0.32 15.87
C GLY A 139 -4.18 -1.33 14.74
N VAL A 140 -4.97 -2.41 14.73
CA VAL A 140 -4.96 -3.43 13.68
C VAL A 140 -5.74 -2.92 12.47
N ALA A 141 -5.16 -3.04 11.27
CA ALA A 141 -5.85 -2.70 10.03
C ALA A 141 -7.01 -3.68 9.78
N CYS A 142 -8.19 -3.16 9.44
CA CYS A 142 -9.40 -3.93 9.23
C CYS A 142 -10.10 -3.51 7.95
N TYR A 143 -10.79 -4.47 7.31
CA TYR A 143 -11.78 -4.22 6.26
C TYR A 143 -13.14 -4.70 6.74
N LYS A 144 -14.14 -3.80 6.85
CA LYS A 144 -15.48 -4.13 7.39
C LYS A 144 -15.43 -4.85 8.74
N ASP A 145 -14.59 -4.34 9.64
CA ASP A 145 -14.36 -4.90 10.98
C ASP A 145 -13.68 -6.29 11.01
N VAL A 146 -13.27 -6.81 9.85
CA VAL A 146 -12.44 -8.01 9.75
C VAL A 146 -10.97 -7.61 9.78
N PRO A 147 -10.18 -8.08 10.76
CA PRO A 147 -8.75 -7.78 10.83
C PRO A 147 -7.96 -8.42 9.69
N PHE A 148 -6.82 -7.78 9.41
CA PHE A 148 -5.76 -8.25 8.52
C PHE A 148 -5.18 -9.60 8.93
#